data_AF-A0A6B9FEH3-F1
#
_entry.id   AF-A0A6B9FEH3-F1
#
_cell.length_a   1.000
_cell.length_b   1.000
_cell.length_c   1.000
_cell.angle_alpha   90.00
_cell.angle_beta   90.00
_cell.angle_gamma   90.00
#
_symmetry.space_group_name_H-M   'P 1'
#
loop_
_entity.id
_entity.type
_entity.pdbx_description
1 polymer ?
#
loop_
_entity_poly.entity_id
_entity_poly.type
_entity_poly.pdbx_seq_one_letter_code
_entity_poly.pdbx_strand_id
1 'polypeptide(L)'
;MSRTSRTSITVAVALAILGASVLNPRWIGASGADAVLGLTAWFHLVGYAALGAALRPRFRPGWRGAAVAVALATGYGAGIECLQSALAFRTASLVDAAINGTGALLGVAVRDGVERRPGAGRTKR
;
A
#
# COMPACT_ATOMS: atom_id res chain seq x y z
N MET A 1 -15.72 13.94 1.66
CA MET A 1 -15.59 12.93 0.57
C MET A 1 -16.71 11.91 0.69
N SER A 2 -17.46 11.71 -0.39
CA SER A 2 -18.52 10.70 -0.47
C SER A 2 -17.93 9.28 -0.42
N ARG A 3 -18.77 8.29 -0.10
CA ARG A 3 -18.39 6.86 -0.10
C ARG A 3 -17.87 6.41 -1.48
N THR A 4 -18.46 6.94 -2.55
CA THR A 4 -18.05 6.70 -3.94
C THR A 4 -16.61 7.17 -4.18
N SER A 5 -16.25 8.40 -3.81
CA SER A 5 -14.89 8.92 -4.02
C SER A 5 -13.81 8.12 -3.27
N ARG A 6 -14.11 7.67 -2.04
CA ARG A 6 -13.18 6.81 -1.28
C ARG A 6 -12.96 5.46 -1.97
N THR A 7 -14.02 4.92 -2.56
CA THR A 7 -13.98 3.67 -3.34
C THR A 7 -13.16 3.83 -4.60
N SER A 8 -13.42 4.87 -5.38
CA SER A 8 -12.65 5.19 -6.58
C SER A 8 -11.16 5.34 -6.28
N ILE A 9 -10.78 6.02 -5.20
CA ILE A 9 -9.36 6.19 -4.83
C ILE A 9 -8.70 4.86 -4.50
N THR A 10 -9.33 4.03 -3.66
CA THR A 10 -8.75 2.74 -3.29
C THR A 10 -8.61 1.81 -4.48
N VAL A 11 -9.61 1.78 -5.36
CA VAL A 11 -9.55 1.01 -6.61
C VAL A 11 -8.44 1.55 -7.50
N ALA A 12 -8.35 2.87 -7.68
CA ALA A 12 -7.30 3.49 -8.49
C ALA A 12 -5.89 3.18 -7.96
N VAL A 13 -5.69 3.25 -6.64
CA VAL A 13 -4.41 2.89 -6.01
C VAL A 13 -4.10 1.41 -6.22
N ALA A 14 -5.06 0.51 -6.01
CA ALA A 14 -4.87 -0.92 -6.25
C ALA A 14 -4.50 -1.21 -7.71
N LEU A 15 -5.22 -0.61 -8.67
CA LEU A 15 -4.92 -0.76 -10.09
C LEU A 15 -3.55 -0.21 -10.47
N ALA A 16 -3.15 0.94 -9.90
CA ALA A 16 -1.82 1.51 -10.14
C ALA A 16 -0.71 0.59 -9.62
N ILE A 17 -0.89 -0.01 -8.43
CA ILE A 17 0.05 -0.99 -7.87
C ILE A 17 0.13 -2.21 -8.79
N LEU A 18 -1.00 -2.79 -9.18
CA LEU A 18 -1.03 -3.94 -10.09
C LEU A 18 -0.30 -3.64 -11.41
N GLY A 19 -0.62 -2.50 -12.03
CA GLY A 19 0.03 -2.06 -13.27
C GLY A 19 1.54 -1.95 -13.10
N ALA A 20 2.01 -1.28 -12.05
CA ALA A 20 3.44 -1.16 -11.77
C ALA A 20 4.12 -2.52 -11.52
N SER A 21 3.42 -3.45 -10.84
CA SER A 21 3.95 -4.77 -10.50
C SER A 21 4.10 -5.72 -11.69
N VAL A 22 3.25 -5.60 -12.71
CA VAL A 22 3.29 -6.50 -13.89
C VAL A 22 4.13 -5.96 -15.04
N LEU A 23 4.48 -4.67 -15.04
CA LEU A 23 5.37 -4.10 -16.06
C LEU A 23 6.82 -4.57 -15.89
N ASN A 24 7.56 -4.62 -17.00
CA ASN A 24 8.98 -4.90 -16.97
C ASN A 24 9.74 -3.69 -16.37
N PRO A 25 10.56 -3.87 -15.31
CA PRO A 25 11.31 -2.77 -14.69
C PRO A 25 12.20 -1.99 -15.66
N ARG A 26 12.70 -2.66 -16.70
CA ARG A 26 13.55 -2.03 -17.71
C ARG A 26 12.81 -1.01 -18.56
N TRP A 27 11.49 -1.13 -18.70
CA TRP A 27 10.68 -0.16 -19.45
C TRP A 27 10.43 1.14 -18.69
N ILE A 28 10.63 1.13 -17.36
CA ILE A 28 10.43 2.28 -16.48
C ILE A 28 11.75 2.91 -16.01
N GLY A 29 12.84 2.67 -16.76
CA GLY A 29 14.11 3.38 -16.59
C GLY A 29 15.09 2.78 -15.58
N ALA A 30 14.78 1.61 -14.99
CA ALA A 30 15.73 0.94 -14.10
C ALA A 30 16.80 0.19 -14.91
N SER A 31 18.06 0.60 -14.80
CA SER A 31 19.23 -0.04 -15.41
C SER A 31 20.19 -0.58 -14.35
N GLY A 32 20.53 -1.87 -14.44
CA GLY A 32 21.33 -2.57 -13.44
C GLY A 32 20.52 -3.19 -12.29
N ALA A 33 21.07 -4.19 -11.62
CA ALA A 33 20.35 -4.99 -10.62
C ALA A 33 20.00 -4.18 -9.36
N ASP A 34 20.95 -3.41 -8.82
CA ASP A 34 20.74 -2.63 -7.59
C ASP A 34 19.69 -1.53 -7.75
N ALA A 35 19.69 -0.85 -8.90
CA ALA A 35 18.71 0.17 -9.23
C ALA A 35 17.29 -0.42 -9.34
N VAL A 36 17.16 -1.62 -9.95
CA VAL A 36 15.88 -2.34 -10.03
C VAL A 36 15.40 -2.74 -8.64
N LEU A 37 16.27 -3.29 -7.79
CA LEU A 37 15.92 -3.72 -6.44
C LEU A 37 15.47 -2.53 -5.57
N GLY A 38 16.26 -1.44 -5.56
CA GLY A 38 15.95 -0.24 -4.81
C GLY A 38 14.64 0.42 -5.25
N LEU A 39 14.45 0.60 -6.56
CA LEU A 39 13.23 1.19 -7.11
C LEU A 39 12.00 0.32 -6.81
N THR A 40 12.14 -1.00 -6.97
CA THR A 40 11.05 -1.95 -6.70
C THR A 40 10.66 -1.91 -5.22
N ALA A 41 11.63 -1.92 -4.30
CA ALA A 41 11.37 -1.81 -2.86
C ALA A 41 10.63 -0.53 -2.49
N TRP A 42 10.98 0.61 -3.10
CA TRP A 42 10.26 1.87 -2.88
C TRP A 42 8.83 1.84 -3.41
N PHE A 43 8.57 1.25 -4.58
CA PHE A 43 7.21 1.08 -5.09
C PHE A 43 6.35 0.21 -4.16
N HIS A 44 6.92 -0.89 -3.63
CA HIS A 44 6.26 -1.76 -2.66
C HIS A 44 5.96 -0.98 -1.37
N LEU A 45 6.93 -0.27 -0.82
CA LEU A 45 6.73 0.45 0.43
C LEU A 45 5.67 1.57 0.28
N VAL A 46 5.84 2.46 -0.72
CA VAL A 46 4.99 3.64 -0.91
C VAL A 46 3.61 3.25 -1.42
N GLY A 47 3.53 2.33 -2.37
CA GLY A 47 2.26 1.85 -2.91
C GLY A 47 1.38 1.23 -1.83
N TYR A 48 1.95 0.37 -0.99
CA TYR A 48 1.19 -0.29 0.06
C TYR A 48 0.90 0.63 1.24
N ALA A 49 1.74 1.63 1.52
CA ALA A 49 1.37 2.72 2.43
C ALA A 49 0.14 3.49 1.93
N ALA A 50 0.09 3.83 0.64
CA ALA A 50 -1.08 4.48 0.06
C ALA A 50 -2.32 3.57 0.14
N LEU A 51 -2.19 2.28 -0.18
CA LEU A 51 -3.29 1.32 -0.12
C LEU A 51 -3.81 1.12 1.30
N GLY A 52 -2.92 0.92 2.27
CA GLY A 52 -3.26 0.80 3.69
C GLY A 52 -3.97 2.04 4.22
N ALA A 53 -3.45 3.23 3.92
CA ALA A 53 -4.08 4.50 4.29
C ALA A 53 -5.46 4.68 3.64
N ALA A 54 -5.64 4.25 2.38
CA ALA A 54 -6.90 4.35 1.66
C ALA A 54 -7.94 3.34 2.16
N LEU A 55 -7.52 2.13 2.55
CA LEU A 55 -8.38 1.09 3.12
C LEU A 55 -8.86 1.43 4.54
N ARG A 56 -7.98 2.01 5.36
CA ARG A 56 -8.20 2.20 6.79
C ARG A 56 -9.55 2.81 7.17
N PRO A 57 -10.06 3.87 6.51
CA PRO A 57 -11.32 4.51 6.89
C PRO A 57 -12.59 3.69 6.59
N ARG A 58 -12.47 2.50 5.99
CA ARG A 58 -13.60 1.58 5.75
C ARG A 58 -13.93 0.72 6.96
N PHE A 59 -12.99 0.56 7.87
CA PHE A 59 -13.12 -0.35 9.00
C PHE A 59 -13.37 0.44 10.29
N ARG A 60 -13.98 -0.23 11.27
CA ARG A 60 -14.29 0.39 12.56
C ARG A 60 -13.04 0.99 13.22
N PRO A 61 -13.19 2.06 14.03
CA PRO A 61 -12.10 2.57 14.86
C PRO A 61 -11.50 1.48 15.76
N GLY A 62 -10.22 1.62 16.09
CA GLY A 62 -9.49 0.69 16.95
C GLY A 62 -8.66 -0.37 16.20
N TRP A 63 -7.91 -1.16 16.98
CA TRP A 63 -6.85 -2.03 16.49
C TRP A 63 -7.34 -3.13 15.53
N ARG A 64 -8.57 -3.65 15.74
CA ARG A 64 -9.13 -4.69 14.86
C ARG A 64 -9.37 -4.17 13.44
N GLY A 65 -9.90 -2.96 13.31
CA GLY A 65 -10.11 -2.35 11.99
C GLY A 65 -8.79 -2.00 11.29
N ALA A 66 -7.80 -1.56 12.06
CA ALA A 66 -6.43 -1.37 11.56
C ALA A 66 -5.83 -2.69 11.06
N ALA A 67 -5.92 -3.76 11.86
CA ALA A 67 -5.40 -5.08 11.51
C ALA A 67 -6.04 -5.64 10.22
N VAL A 68 -7.36 -5.49 10.06
CA VAL A 68 -8.05 -5.89 8.83
C VAL A 68 -7.57 -5.09 7.62
N ALA A 69 -7.37 -3.77 7.75
CA ALA A 69 -6.86 -2.95 6.66
C ALA A 69 -5.45 -3.36 6.23
N VAL A 70 -4.56 -3.62 7.21
CA VAL A 70 -3.20 -4.13 6.95
C VAL A 70 -3.28 -5.49 6.27
N ALA A 71 -4.03 -6.44 6.84
CA ALA A 71 -4.15 -7.80 6.31
C ALA A 71 -4.67 -7.82 4.86
N LEU A 72 -5.64 -6.98 4.51
CA LEU A 72 -6.15 -6.89 3.14
C LEU A 72 -5.11 -6.29 2.18
N ALA A 73 -4.40 -5.23 2.58
CA ALA A 73 -3.33 -4.67 1.76
C ALA A 73 -2.18 -5.67 1.57
N THR A 74 -1.72 -6.33 2.64
CA THR A 74 -0.67 -7.35 2.57
C THR A 74 -1.12 -8.56 1.74
N GLY A 75 -2.35 -9.04 1.93
CA GLY A 75 -2.90 -10.16 1.17
C GLY A 75 -3.04 -9.85 -0.33
N TYR A 76 -3.41 -8.61 -0.66
CA TYR A 76 -3.40 -8.14 -2.06
C TYR A 76 -1.99 -8.23 -2.67
N GLY A 77 -0.96 -7.84 -1.91
CA GLY A 77 0.42 -7.91 -2.38
C GLY A 77 0.98 -9.31 -2.47
N ALA A 78 0.67 -10.18 -1.51
CA ALA A 78 1.00 -11.60 -1.62
C ALA A 78 0.35 -12.23 -2.87
N GLY A 79 -0.89 -11.84 -3.21
CA GLY A 79 -1.54 -12.26 -4.46
C GLY A 79 -0.81 -11.78 -5.71
N ILE A 80 -0.30 -10.55 -5.70
CA ILE A 80 0.52 -10.00 -6.80
C ILE A 80 1.86 -10.73 -6.91
N GLU A 81 2.54 -11.04 -5.81
CA GLU A 81 3.77 -11.85 -5.80
C GLU A 81 3.53 -13.24 -6.43
N CYS A 82 2.42 -13.89 -6.07
CA CYS A 82 2.00 -15.15 -6.70
C CYS A 82 1.78 -14.98 -8.20
N LEU A 83 1.13 -13.90 -8.64
CA LEU A 83 0.96 -13.60 -10.07
C LEU A 83 2.32 -13.38 -10.76
N GLN A 84 3.24 -12.67 -10.12
CA GLN A 84 4.58 -12.40 -10.64
C GLN A 84 5.41 -13.68 -10.81
N SER A 85 5.15 -14.74 -10.03
CA SER A 85 5.79 -16.04 -10.23
C SER A 85 5.51 -16.65 -11.62
N ALA A 86 4.43 -16.23 -12.28
CA ALA A 86 4.07 -16.67 -13.63
C ALA A 86 4.66 -15.79 -14.75
N LEU A 87 5.35 -14.68 -14.43
CA LEU A 87 5.91 -13.75 -15.41
C LEU A 87 7.42 -13.99 -15.58
N ALA A 88 7.88 -14.28 -16.80
CA ALA A 88 9.28 -14.65 -17.08
C ALA A 88 10.35 -13.60 -16.69
N PHE A 89 9.94 -12.35 -16.46
CA PHE A 89 10.82 -11.23 -16.09
C PHE A 89 10.58 -10.73 -14.65
N ARG A 90 9.82 -11.48 -13.84
CA ARG A 90 9.60 -11.23 -12.41
C ARG A 90 9.85 -12.51 -11.63
N THR A 91 10.07 -12.35 -10.33
CA THR A 91 10.26 -13.45 -9.38
C THR A 91 9.46 -13.12 -8.13
N ALA A 92 8.75 -14.10 -7.59
CA ALA A 92 8.09 -13.94 -6.30
C ALA A 92 9.12 -13.80 -5.18
N SER A 93 8.83 -12.94 -4.21
CA SER A 93 9.77 -12.53 -3.18
C SER A 93 9.06 -12.36 -1.83
N LEU A 94 9.47 -13.17 -0.85
CA LEU A 94 9.00 -13.01 0.53
C LEU A 94 9.46 -11.67 1.14
N VAL A 95 10.60 -11.14 0.69
CA VAL A 95 11.10 -9.84 1.12
C VAL A 95 10.16 -8.73 0.63
N ASP A 96 9.71 -8.79 -0.62
CA ASP A 96 8.79 -7.80 -1.18
C ASP A 96 7.41 -7.90 -0.51
N ALA A 97 6.93 -9.11 -0.22
CA ALA A 97 5.72 -9.32 0.58
C ALA A 97 5.84 -8.69 2.00
N ALA A 98 7.01 -8.78 2.64
CA ALA A 98 7.26 -8.14 3.94
C ALA A 98 7.32 -6.61 3.84
N ILE A 99 7.90 -6.06 2.76
CA ILE A 99 7.92 -4.62 2.47
C ILE A 99 6.49 -4.11 2.25
N ASN A 100 5.65 -4.86 1.53
CA ASN A 100 4.23 -4.55 1.35
C ASN A 100 3.50 -4.45 2.69
N GLY A 101 3.70 -5.43 3.57
CA GLY A 101 3.12 -5.41 4.92
C GLY A 101 3.60 -4.21 5.75
N THR A 102 4.90 -3.90 5.68
CA THR A 102 5.48 -2.74 6.35
C THR A 102 4.89 -1.43 5.84
N GLY A 103 4.78 -1.27 4.52
CA GLY A 103 4.14 -0.12 3.88
C GLY A 103 2.70 0.03 4.34
N ALA A 104 1.90 -1.04 4.25
CA ALA A 104 0.51 -1.05 4.69
C ALA A 104 0.35 -0.62 6.15
N LEU A 105 1.19 -1.13 7.05
CA LEU A 105 1.20 -0.76 8.46
C LEU A 105 1.49 0.74 8.64
N LEU A 106 2.51 1.27 7.97
CA LEU A 106 2.85 2.69 8.01
C LEU A 106 1.70 3.57 7.51
N GLY A 107 1.09 3.19 6.39
CA GLY A 107 -0.06 3.90 5.82
C GLY A 107 -1.25 3.96 6.78
N VAL A 108 -1.58 2.83 7.40
CA VAL A 108 -2.62 2.73 8.43
C VAL A 108 -2.27 3.61 9.63
N ALA A 109 -1.03 3.54 10.13
CA ALA A 109 -0.58 4.31 11.29
C ALA A 109 -0.63 5.82 11.02
N VAL A 110 -0.19 6.28 9.85
CA VAL A 110 -0.29 7.67 9.42
C VAL A 110 -1.76 8.11 9.37
N ARG A 111 -2.63 7.30 8.78
CA ARG A 111 -4.05 7.62 8.67
C ARG A 111 -4.71 7.75 10.04
N ASP A 112 -4.46 6.80 10.93
CA ASP A 112 -4.89 6.85 12.33
C ASP A 112 -4.34 8.10 13.04
N GLY A 113 -3.06 8.42 12.85
CA GLY A 113 -2.42 9.59 13.45
C GLY A 113 -3.04 10.92 13.00
N VAL A 114 -3.42 11.03 11.72
CA VAL A 114 -4.13 12.19 11.18
C VAL A 114 -5.54 12.31 11.79
N GLU A 115 -6.26 11.19 11.91
CA GLU A 115 -7.62 11.18 12.49
C GLU A 115 -7.63 11.40 14.00
N ARG A 116 -6.54 11.05 14.69
CA ARG A 116 -6.37 11.24 16.13
C ARG A 116 -6.05 12.66 16.53
N ARG A 117 -5.69 13.59 15.63
CA ARG A 117 -5.41 15.00 15.96
C ARG A 117 -6.74 15.76 16.13
N PRO A 118 -7.24 15.98 17.36
CA PRO A 118 -8.41 16.82 17.60
C PRO A 118 -7.90 18.26 17.71
N GLY A 119 -8.67 19.24 17.23
CA GLY A 119 -8.24 20.64 17.12
C GLY A 119 -7.43 21.15 18.32
N ALA A 120 -6.20 21.58 18.05
CA ALA A 120 -5.51 22.54 18.89
C ALA A 120 -6.38 23.80 18.95
N GLY A 121 -7.00 24.04 20.11
CA GLY A 121 -7.79 25.25 20.36
C GLY A 121 -9.31 25.04 20.41
N ARG A 122 -9.81 24.24 21.36
CA ARG A 122 -11.11 24.54 21.97
C ARG A 122 -10.84 25.28 23.27
N THR A 123 -10.60 26.59 23.16
CA THR A 123 -10.60 27.50 24.29
C THR A 123 -11.95 27.36 24.99
N LYS A 124 -11.91 26.92 26.25
CA LYS A 124 -13.06 26.96 27.15
C LYS A 124 -13.45 28.44 27.28
N ARG A 125 -14.67 28.78 26.87
CA ARG A 125 -15.35 29.98 27.34
C ARG A 125 -15.83 29.75 28.76
#